data_AF-X0TXK1-F1
#
_entry.id   AF-X0TXK1-F1
#
_cell.length_a   1.000
_cell.length_b   1.000
_cell.length_c   1.000
_cell.angle_alpha   90.00
_cell.angle_beta   90.00
_cell.angle_gamma   90.00
#
_symmetry.space_group_name_H-M   'P 1'
#
loop_
_entity.id
_entity.type
_entity.pdbx_description
1 polymer ?
#
loop_
_entity_poly.entity_id
_entity_poly.type
_entity_poly.pdbx_seq_one_letter_code
_entity_poly.pdbx_strand_id
1 'polypeptide(L)' 'PNIIDAIENKEITLIINTPIGKESKHDDSYIRKAAIKHRISYITTPAAAKAAAEGIKAYIEQKGAGIKSLQEYHAEIE' A
#
# COMPACT_ATOMS: atom_id res chain seq x y z
N PRO A 1 -1.56 -22.96 8.51
CA PRO A 1 -1.21 -21.53 8.33
C PRO A 1 -2.15 -20.85 7.33
N ASN A 2 -2.93 -19.90 7.80
CA ASN A 2 -3.79 -19.04 6.98
C ASN A 2 -3.21 -17.61 6.89
N ILE A 3 -3.81 -16.75 6.06
CA ILE A 3 -3.35 -15.37 5.88
C ILE A 3 -3.40 -14.52 7.16
N ILE A 4 -4.29 -14.87 8.09
CA ILE A 4 -4.42 -14.17 9.38
C ILE A 4 -3.24 -14.50 10.28
N ASP A 5 -2.80 -15.76 10.33
CA ASP A 5 -1.60 -16.16 11.06
C ASP A 5 -0.37 -15.37 10.57
N ALA A 6 -0.22 -15.22 9.25
CA ALA A 6 0.88 -14.45 8.65
C ALA A 6 0.79 -12.94 8.96
N ILE A 7 -0.42 -12.38 9.02
CA ILE A 7 -0.67 -10.99 9.47
C ILE A 7 -0.31 -10.83 10.96
N GLU A 8 -0.73 -11.77 11.81
CA GLU A 8 -0.48 -11.74 13.25
C GLU A 8 1.01 -11.90 13.58
N ASN A 9 1.71 -12.77 12.84
CA ASN A 9 3.16 -12.97 12.95
C ASN A 9 4.00 -11.86 12.32
N LYS A 10 3.38 -10.83 11.71
CA LYS A 10 4.05 -9.72 11.01
C LYS A 10 4.91 -10.17 9.82
N GLU A 11 4.56 -11.30 9.21
CA GLU A 11 5.21 -11.82 8.00
C GLU A 11 4.74 -11.06 6.74
N ILE A 12 3.63 -10.32 6.85
CA ILE A 12 3.05 -9.51 5.78
C ILE A 12 3.11 -8.03 6.16
N THR A 13 3.67 -7.21 5.28
CA THR A 13 3.78 -5.75 5.46
C THR A 13 2.99 -4.94 4.43
N LEU A 14 2.53 -5.60 3.36
CA LEU A 14 1.68 -5.02 2.31
C LEU A 14 0.69 -6.06 1.81
N ILE A 15 -0.57 -5.68 1.67
CA ILE A 15 -1.63 -6.50 1.08
C ILE A 15 -2.18 -5.79 -0.15
N ILE A 16 -2.25 -6.50 -1.27
CA ILE A 16 -2.99 -6.07 -2.47
C ILE A 16 -4.20 -6.99 -2.61
N ASN A 17 -5.39 -6.43 -2.47
CA ASN A 17 -6.63 -7.14 -2.70
C ASN A 17 -7.45 -6.39 -3.74
N THR A 18 -7.78 -7.04 -4.84
CA THR A 18 -8.52 -6.44 -5.94
C THR A 18 -9.87 -7.14 -6.08
N PRO A 19 -10.86 -6.84 -5.22
CA PRO A 19 -12.12 -7.58 -5.23
C PRO A 19 -12.89 -7.31 -6.53
N ILE A 20 -13.35 -8.37 -7.19
CA ILE A 20 -14.19 -8.29 -8.39
C ILE A 20 -15.58 -8.83 -8.03
N GLY A 21 -16.63 -8.02 -8.24
CA GLY A 21 -18.03 -8.41 -7.98
C GLY A 21 -18.51 -8.19 -6.54
N LYS A 22 -19.82 -8.39 -6.31
CA LYS A 22 -20.46 -8.18 -5.00
C LYS A 22 -20.13 -9.28 -3.98
N GLU A 23 -19.95 -10.52 -4.41
CA GLU A 23 -19.67 -11.66 -3.52
C GLU A 23 -18.27 -11.57 -2.90
N SER A 24 -17.25 -11.21 -3.69
CA SER A 24 -15.88 -10.99 -3.21
C SER A 24 -15.77 -9.88 -2.15
N LYS A 25 -16.70 -8.91 -2.11
CA LYS A 25 -16.69 -7.85 -1.08
C LYS A 25 -17.00 -8.38 0.32
N HIS A 26 -17.85 -9.40 0.43
CA HIS A 26 -18.25 -9.98 1.70
C HIS A 26 -17.19 -10.94 2.23
N ASP A 27 -16.64 -11.79 1.36
CA ASP A 27 -15.60 -12.76 1.73
C ASP A 27 -14.29 -12.09 2.13
N ASP A 28 -13.89 -10.98 1.50
CA ASP A 28 -12.62 -10.34 1.81
C ASP A 28 -12.65 -9.40 3.05
N SER A 29 -13.80 -9.29 3.70
CA SER A 29 -13.98 -8.34 4.80
C SER A 29 -13.10 -8.66 6.02
N TYR A 30 -12.80 -9.93 6.27
CA TYR A 30 -11.94 -10.35 7.39
C TYR A 30 -10.47 -9.95 7.17
N ILE A 31 -9.95 -10.09 5.94
CA ILE A 31 -8.59 -9.66 5.58
C ILE A 31 -8.43 -8.15 5.78
N ARG A 32 -9.42 -7.37 5.34
CA ARG A 32 -9.42 -5.90 5.54
C ARG A 32 -9.40 -5.53 7.01
N LYS A 33 -10.25 -6.15 7.83
CA LYS A 33 -10.30 -5.90 9.28
C LYS A 33 -8.97 -6.25 9.94
N ALA A 34 -8.37 -7.38 9.58
CA ALA A 34 -7.07 -7.80 10.09
C ALA A 34 -5.95 -6.81 9.68
N ALA A 35 -5.91 -6.40 8.41
CA ALA A 35 -4.96 -5.42 7.91
C ALA A 35 -5.03 -4.09 8.69
N ILE A 36 -6.25 -3.57 8.91
CA ILE A 36 -6.46 -2.35 9.69
C ILE A 36 -6.03 -2.53 11.15
N LYS A 37 -6.45 -3.63 11.81
CA LYS A 37 -6.12 -3.94 13.19
C LYS A 37 -4.60 -4.01 13.41
N HIS A 38 -3.88 -4.58 12.45
CA HIS A 38 -2.42 -4.78 12.50
C HIS A 38 -1.62 -3.65 11.83
N ARG A 39 -2.28 -2.58 11.37
CA ARG A 39 -1.67 -1.42 10.68
C ARG A 39 -0.82 -1.81 9.47
N ILE A 40 -1.28 -2.81 8.72
CA ILE A 40 -0.66 -3.26 7.48
C ILE A 40 -1.21 -2.42 6.33
N SER A 41 -0.33 -1.90 5.49
CA SER A 41 -0.71 -1.18 4.26
C SER A 41 -1.55 -2.09 3.36
N TYR A 42 -2.71 -1.58 2.93
CA TYR A 42 -3.69 -2.36 2.17
C TYR A 42 -4.18 -1.58 0.96
N ILE A 43 -4.06 -2.19 -0.23
CA ILE A 43 -4.39 -1.59 -1.52
C ILE A 43 -5.55 -2.35 -2.15
N THR A 44 -6.55 -1.62 -2.65
CA THR A 44 -7.81 -2.20 -3.16
C THR A 44 -7.91 -2.27 -4.68
N THR A 45 -6.97 -1.67 -5.42
CA THR A 45 -7.07 -1.54 -6.88
C THR A 45 -5.76 -1.88 -7.59
N PRO A 46 -5.82 -2.48 -8.80
CA PRO A 46 -4.61 -2.73 -9.59
C PRO A 46 -3.84 -1.45 -9.93
N ALA A 47 -4.55 -0.34 -10.20
CA ALA A 47 -3.92 0.94 -10.53
C ALA A 47 -3.11 1.50 -9.35
N ALA A 48 -3.67 1.49 -8.14
CA ALA A 48 -2.95 1.90 -6.94
C ALA A 48 -1.79 0.94 -6.60
N ALA A 49 -1.96 -0.36 -6.86
CA ALA A 49 -0.89 -1.34 -6.65
C ALA A 49 0.30 -1.08 -7.58
N LYS A 50 0.02 -0.78 -8.86
CA LYS A 50 1.05 -0.40 -9.82
C LYS A 50 1.78 0.89 -9.40
N ALA A 51 1.03 1.94 -9.03
CA ALA A 51 1.61 3.20 -8.57
C ALA A 51 2.48 3.02 -7.31
N ALA A 52 2.04 2.19 -6.35
CA ALA A 52 2.83 1.88 -5.16
C ALA A 52 4.14 1.14 -5.51
N ALA A 53 4.09 0.15 -6.42
CA ALA A 53 5.27 -0.57 -6.87
C ALA A 53 6.27 0.36 -7.59
N GLU A 54 5.79 1.26 -8.45
CA GLU A 54 6.61 2.27 -9.12
C GLU A 54 7.25 3.25 -8.13
N GLY A 55 6.50 3.72 -7.13
CA GLY A 55 7.01 4.60 -6.07
C GLY A 55 8.08 3.91 -5.20
N ILE A 56 7.84 2.64 -4.80
CA ILE A 56 8.82 1.85 -4.04
C ILE A 56 10.10 1.66 -4.86
N LYS A 57 9.98 1.31 -6.14
CA LYS A 57 11.11 1.17 -7.05
C LYS A 57 11.92 2.47 -7.13
N ALA A 58 11.26 3.60 -7.42
CA ALA A 58 11.92 4.89 -7.53
C ALA A 58 12.66 5.28 -6.23
N TYR A 59 12.04 5.05 -5.07
CA TYR A 59 12.66 5.32 -3.77
C TYR A 59 13.92 4.47 -3.54
N ILE A 60 13.88 3.19 -3.86
CA ILE A 60 15.02 2.27 -3.72
C ILE A 60 16.17 2.69 -4.66
N GLU A 61 15.85 2.97 -5.92
CA GLU A 61 16.84 3.35 -6.94
C GLU A 61 17.52 4.69 -6.64
N GLN A 62 16.76 5.66 -6.12
CA GLN A 62 17.26 7.00 -5.77
C GLN A 62 17.85 7.08 -4.35
N LYS A 63 17.84 5.98 -3.59
CA LYS A 63 18.21 5.92 -2.15
C LYS A 63 17.45 6.94 -1.29
N GLY A 64 16.20 7.23 -1.66
CA GLY A 64 15.38 8.26 -1.03
C GLY A 64 14.75 9.20 -2.06
N ALA A 65 13.76 9.98 -1.61
CA ALA A 65 13.31 11.15 -2.35
C ALA A 65 14.17 12.34 -1.90
N GLY A 66 14.61 13.18 -2.84
CA GLY A 66 15.18 14.47 -2.50
C GLY A 66 14.20 15.27 -1.63
N ILE A 67 14.69 15.85 -0.53
CA ILE A 67 13.86 16.69 0.33
C ILE A 67 13.80 18.08 -0.31
N LYS A 68 12.59 18.57 -0.54
CA LYS A 68 12.32 19.95 -0.95
C LYS A 68 11.24 20.52 -0.05
N SER A 69 11.48 21.72 0.46
CA SER A 69 10.49 22.55 1.13
C SER A 69 9.44 23.04 0.13
N LEU A 70 8.27 23.43 0.65
CA LEU A 70 7.21 23.99 -0.17
C LEU A 70 7.68 25.27 -0.90
N GLN A 71 8.53 26.07 -0.24
CA GLN A 71 9.10 27.30 -0.79
C GLN A 71 10.01 27.01 -2.00
N GLU A 72 10.84 25.97 -1.93
CA GLU A 72 11.68 25.56 -3.07
C GLU A 72 10.84 25.13 -4.27
N TYR A 73 9.73 24.40 -4.04
CA TYR A 73 8.81 24.07 -5.12
C TYR A 73 8.13 25.29 -5.74
N HIS A 74 7.74 26.28 -4.93
CA HIS A 74 7.11 27.49 -5.44
C HIS A 74 8.06 28.35 -6.28
N ALA A 75 9.33 28.44 -5.88
CA ALA A 75 10.35 29.20 -6.62
C ALA A 75 10.70 28.62 -8.01
N GLU A 76 10.37 27.35 -8.28
CA GLU A 76 10.58 26.71 -9.59
C GLU A 76 9.44 26.98 -10.59
N ILE A 77 8.32 27.56 -10.13
CA ILE A 77 7.13 27.84 -10.93
C ILE A 77 7.05 29.33 -11.35
N GLU A 78 7.71 30.22 -10.62
CA GLU A 78 7.86 31.66 -10.94
C GLU A 78 8.91 31.91 -12.05
#